data_AF-A0A839QY30-F1
#
_entry.id   AF-A0A839QY30-F1
#
_cell.length_a   1.000
_cell.length_b   1.000
_cell.length_c   1.000
_cell.angle_alpha   90.00
_cell.angle_beta   90.00
_cell.angle_gamma   90.00
#
_symmetry.space_group_name_H-M   'P 1'
#
loop_
_entity.id
_entity.type
_entity.pdbx_description
1 polymer ?
#
loop_
_entity_poly.entity_id
_entity_poly.type
_entity_poly.pdbx_seq_one_letter_code
_entity_poly.pdbx_strand_id
1 'polypeptide(L)'
;MRKLLPALAALALMLTACGPSQVDFRKADLNGETACIHFGPEGADGSSSVTALNREKAAEHASKASTEALRALVEADAKGNPVINDAHAFRLACEEAGHNY
;
A
#
# COMPACT_ATOMS: atom_id res chain seq x y z
N MET A 1 4.98 47.95 13.27
CA MET A 1 4.86 46.49 13.52
C MET A 1 4.24 45.84 12.28
N ARG A 2 5.01 45.30 11.31
CA ARG A 2 4.42 44.68 10.10
C ARG A 2 5.35 43.76 9.28
N LYS A 3 6.48 43.27 9.85
CA LYS A 3 7.50 42.50 9.11
C LYS A 3 7.66 41.04 9.54
N LEU A 4 6.84 40.54 10.47
CA LEU A 4 7.01 39.18 11.04
C LEU A 4 6.16 38.09 10.35
N LEU A 5 5.25 38.47 9.44
CA LEU A 5 4.34 37.54 8.78
C LEU A 5 5.01 36.48 7.87
N PRO A 6 6.10 36.74 7.11
CA PRO A 6 6.62 35.73 6.20
C PRO A 6 7.41 34.62 6.91
N ALA A 7 7.91 34.87 8.13
CA ALA A 7 8.67 33.87 8.90
C ALA A 7 7.79 32.76 9.48
N LEU A 8 6.53 33.06 9.82
CA LEU A 8 5.58 32.08 10.33
C LEU A 8 5.07 31.12 9.24
N ALA A 9 4.95 31.59 7.99
CA ALA A 9 4.52 30.75 6.87
C ALA A 9 5.56 29.68 6.51
N ALA A 10 6.86 30.02 6.59
CA ALA A 10 7.95 29.08 6.32
C ALA A 10 8.05 27.97 7.39
N LEU A 11 7.70 28.27 8.65
CA LEU A 11 7.71 27.29 9.73
C LEU A 11 6.57 26.27 9.57
N ALA A 12 5.40 26.71 9.10
CA ALA A 12 4.25 25.82 8.88
C ALA A 12 4.50 24.80 7.75
N LEU A 13 5.28 25.15 6.73
CA LEU A 13 5.67 24.26 5.63
C LEU A 13 6.70 23.19 6.03
N MET A 14 7.45 23.40 7.12
CA MET A 14 8.42 22.42 7.64
C MET A 14 7.75 21.33 8.50
N LEU A 15 6.52 21.57 9.00
CA LEU A 15 5.78 20.64 9.85
C LEU A 15 4.98 19.59 9.07
N THR A 16 4.77 19.77 7.76
CA THR A 16 4.01 18.82 6.94
C THR A 16 4.84 17.64 6.41
N ALA A 17 6.15 17.61 6.68
CA ALA A 17 7.04 16.53 6.25
C ALA A 17 7.16 15.36 7.25
N CYS A 18 6.54 15.45 8.44
CA CYS A 18 6.50 14.35 9.42
C CYS A 18 5.30 13.43 9.17
N GLY A 19 5.29 12.74 8.02
CA GLY A 19 4.52 11.51 7.88
C GLY A 19 5.30 10.35 8.52
N PRO A 20 4.65 9.25 8.97
CA PRO A 20 5.36 8.07 9.41
C PRO A 20 6.33 7.63 8.30
N SER A 21 7.56 7.25 8.67
CA SER A 21 8.51 6.78 7.68
C SER A 21 7.97 5.50 7.00
N GLN A 22 8.41 5.19 5.78
CA GLN A 22 8.09 3.90 5.15
C GLN A 22 8.50 2.70 6.04
N VAL A 23 9.52 2.88 6.89
CA VAL A 23 9.95 1.90 7.87
C VAL A 23 8.90 1.74 8.98
N ASP A 24 8.23 2.81 9.39
CA ASP A 24 7.17 2.76 10.40
C ASP A 24 5.86 2.19 9.84
N PHE A 25 5.54 2.43 8.56
CA PHE A 25 4.45 1.75 7.87
C PHE A 25 4.70 0.24 7.74
N ARG A 26 5.94 -0.18 7.41
CA ARG A 26 6.33 -1.61 7.39
C ARG A 26 6.19 -2.29 8.75
N LYS A 27 6.43 -1.56 9.85
CA LYS A 27 6.24 -2.07 11.21
C LYS A 27 4.76 -2.20 11.59
N ALA A 28 3.87 -1.42 10.97
CA ALA A 28 2.44 -1.45 11.25
C ALA A 28 1.72 -2.63 10.55
N ASP A 29 2.26 -3.11 9.43
CA ASP A 29 1.72 -4.25 8.68
C ASP A 29 2.74 -5.39 8.58
N LEU A 30 2.92 -6.10 9.70
CA LEU A 30 3.92 -7.17 9.84
C LEU A 30 3.65 -8.39 8.94
N ASN A 31 2.39 -8.61 8.56
CA ASN A 31 2.00 -9.78 7.78
C ASN A 31 1.48 -9.43 6.37
N GLY A 32 1.30 -8.14 6.05
CA GLY A 32 0.64 -7.73 4.82
C GLY A 32 -0.89 -7.85 4.88
N GLU A 33 -1.45 -7.82 6.09
CA GLU A 33 -2.88 -7.88 6.39
C GLU A 33 -3.68 -6.87 5.56
N THR A 34 -3.17 -5.64 5.44
CA THR A 34 -3.87 -4.57 4.73
C THR A 34 -3.96 -4.88 3.24
N ALA A 35 -2.89 -5.45 2.68
CA ALA A 35 -2.86 -5.86 1.29
C ALA A 35 -3.85 -7.00 1.02
N CYS A 36 -3.89 -8.00 1.90
CA CYS A 36 -4.82 -9.12 1.81
C CYS A 36 -6.28 -8.69 2.00
N ILE A 37 -6.58 -7.83 2.98
CA ILE A 37 -7.93 -7.27 3.18
C ILE A 37 -8.41 -6.54 1.92
N HIS A 38 -7.55 -5.74 1.29
CA HIS A 38 -7.90 -5.06 0.05
C HIS A 38 -8.04 -6.03 -1.11
N PHE A 39 -7.22 -7.07 -1.20
CA PHE A 39 -7.33 -8.06 -2.26
C PHE A 39 -8.67 -8.80 -2.19
N GLY A 40 -9.00 -9.35 -1.02
CA GLY A 40 -10.28 -10.00 -0.75
C GLY A 40 -10.57 -11.23 -1.63
N PRO A 41 -11.74 -11.87 -1.44
CA PRO A 41 -12.08 -13.12 -2.12
C PRO A 41 -12.26 -12.96 -3.63
N GLU A 42 -12.70 -11.78 -4.07
CA GLU A 42 -12.84 -11.49 -5.50
C GLU A 42 -11.53 -11.01 -6.15
N GLY A 43 -10.44 -10.81 -5.41
CA GLY A 43 -9.24 -10.16 -5.93
C GLY A 43 -8.57 -10.86 -7.13
N ALA A 44 -8.74 -12.18 -7.25
CA ALA A 44 -8.21 -12.95 -8.37
C ALA A 44 -9.20 -13.09 -9.54
N ASP A 45 -10.50 -13.22 -9.24
CA ASP A 45 -11.52 -13.67 -10.20
C ASP A 45 -12.60 -12.63 -10.50
N GLY A 46 -12.65 -11.53 -9.74
CA GLY A 46 -13.63 -10.47 -9.88
C GLY A 46 -13.28 -9.49 -10.99
N SER A 47 -14.31 -9.08 -11.73
CA SER A 47 -14.18 -8.15 -12.87
C SER A 47 -14.87 -6.81 -12.64
N SER A 48 -15.36 -6.55 -11.41
CA SER A 48 -16.04 -5.30 -11.10
C SER A 48 -15.05 -4.14 -10.99
N SER A 49 -15.53 -2.91 -11.15
CA SER A 49 -14.72 -1.71 -10.90
C SER A 49 -14.26 -1.61 -9.45
N VAL A 50 -15.03 -2.16 -8.52
CA VAL A 50 -14.66 -2.27 -7.10
C VAL A 50 -13.51 -3.25 -6.94
N THR A 51 -13.56 -4.42 -7.59
CA THR A 51 -12.47 -5.40 -7.58
C THR A 51 -11.19 -4.79 -8.15
N ALA A 52 -11.28 -4.03 -9.25
CA ALA A 52 -10.12 -3.36 -9.83
C ALA A 52 -9.48 -2.36 -8.86
N LEU A 53 -10.28 -1.50 -8.22
CA LEU A 53 -9.80 -0.55 -7.21
C LEU A 53 -9.18 -1.25 -5.99
N ASN A 54 -9.80 -2.35 -5.57
CA ASN A 54 -9.33 -3.18 -4.46
C ASN A 54 -7.98 -3.83 -4.77
N ARG A 55 -7.78 -4.33 -5.99
CA ARG A 55 -6.47 -4.84 -6.44
C ARG A 55 -5.40 -3.76 -6.51
N GLU A 56 -5.74 -2.55 -6.94
CA GLU A 56 -4.81 -1.42 -6.94
C GLU A 56 -4.34 -1.08 -5.51
N LYS A 57 -5.28 -1.00 -4.56
CA LYS A 57 -4.95 -0.80 -3.14
C LYS A 57 -4.15 -1.96 -2.57
N ALA A 58 -4.51 -3.19 -2.91
CA ALA A 58 -3.76 -4.37 -2.50
C ALA A 58 -2.31 -4.30 -2.99
N ALA A 59 -2.08 -3.93 -4.24
CA ALA A 59 -0.74 -3.74 -4.81
C ALA A 59 0.03 -2.62 -4.08
N GLU A 60 -0.61 -1.49 -3.82
CA GLU A 60 0.00 -0.38 -3.08
C GLU A 60 0.46 -0.82 -1.68
N HIS A 61 -0.42 -1.51 -0.95
CA HIS A 61 -0.11 -1.99 0.39
C HIS A 61 0.95 -3.09 0.38
N ALA A 62 0.85 -4.06 -0.55
CA ALA A 62 1.84 -5.13 -0.66
C ALA A 62 3.23 -4.61 -1.03
N SER A 63 3.35 -3.60 -1.91
CA SER A 63 4.66 -2.98 -2.23
C SER A 63 5.37 -2.40 -0.99
N LYS A 64 4.59 -2.04 0.03
CA LYS A 64 5.05 -1.47 1.30
C LYS A 64 5.02 -2.48 2.46
N ALA A 65 4.52 -3.69 2.25
CA ALA A 65 4.38 -4.71 3.29
C ALA A 65 5.76 -5.16 3.78
N SER A 66 5.85 -5.62 5.02
CA SER A 66 7.09 -6.21 5.55
C SER A 66 7.30 -7.65 5.06
N THR A 67 6.22 -8.37 4.73
CA THR A 67 6.22 -9.70 4.12
C THR A 67 6.86 -9.69 2.74
N GLU A 68 7.95 -10.44 2.58
CA GLU A 68 8.67 -10.54 1.31
C GLU A 68 7.86 -11.24 0.22
N ALA A 69 7.12 -12.30 0.55
CA ALA A 69 6.29 -13.04 -0.39
C ALA A 69 5.26 -12.13 -1.10
N LEU A 70 4.60 -11.24 -0.36
CA LEU A 70 3.64 -10.29 -0.93
C LEU A 70 4.33 -9.20 -1.77
N ARG A 71 5.48 -8.69 -1.31
CA ARG A 71 6.26 -7.71 -2.08
C ARG A 71 6.76 -8.27 -3.41
N ALA A 72 7.19 -9.53 -3.44
CA ALA A 72 7.73 -10.17 -4.62
C ALA A 72 6.69 -10.35 -5.74
N LEU A 73 5.41 -10.27 -5.40
CA LEU A 73 4.27 -10.38 -6.33
C LEU A 73 3.75 -9.02 -6.80
N VAL A 74 4.47 -7.94 -6.49
CA VAL A 74 4.15 -6.59 -6.92
C VAL A 74 5.30 -6.02 -7.74
N GLU A 75 4.98 -5.54 -8.93
CA GLU A 75 5.90 -4.86 -9.83
C GLU A 75 5.42 -3.44 -10.12
N ALA A 76 6.30 -2.61 -10.68
CA ALA A 76 5.94 -1.30 -11.16
C ALA A 76 5.46 -1.38 -12.62
N ASP A 77 4.32 -0.77 -12.94
CA ASP A 77 3.87 -0.58 -14.31
C ASP A 77 4.75 0.45 -15.07
N ALA A 78 4.44 0.71 -16.34
CA ALA A 78 5.17 1.69 -17.16
C ALA A 78 5.13 3.14 -16.63
N LYS A 79 4.23 3.44 -15.68
CA LYS A 79 4.08 4.74 -15.02
C LYS A 79 4.70 4.75 -13.61
N GLY A 80 5.22 3.62 -13.14
CA GLY A 80 5.78 3.46 -11.80
C GLY A 80 4.76 3.07 -10.73
N ASN A 81 3.52 2.75 -11.08
CA ASN A 81 2.51 2.35 -10.10
C ASN A 81 2.67 0.87 -9.73
N PRO A 82 2.50 0.50 -8.45
CA PRO A 82 2.52 -0.90 -8.04
C PRO A 82 1.33 -1.66 -8.64
N VAL A 83 1.60 -2.84 -9.18
CA VAL A 83 0.60 -3.76 -9.74
C VAL A 83 0.93 -5.19 -9.32
N ILE A 84 -0.11 -5.93 -8.95
CA ILE A 84 -0.01 -7.37 -8.69
C ILE A 84 0.18 -8.08 -10.04
N ASN A 85 1.34 -8.72 -10.22
CA ASN A 85 1.73 -9.39 -11.47
C ASN A 85 1.14 -10.81 -11.60
N ASP A 86 0.86 -11.47 -10.48
CA ASP A 86 0.19 -12.78 -10.41
C ASP A 86 -0.85 -12.77 -9.28
N ALA A 87 -2.12 -12.59 -9.66
CA ALA A 87 -3.22 -12.54 -8.70
C ALA A 87 -3.49 -13.90 -8.02
N HIS A 88 -3.16 -15.01 -8.67
CA HIS A 88 -3.34 -16.34 -8.07
C HIS A 88 -2.29 -16.59 -7.00
N ALA A 89 -1.02 -16.33 -7.31
CA ALA A 89 0.05 -16.41 -6.32
C ALA A 89 -0.18 -15.44 -5.15
N PHE A 90 -0.74 -14.26 -5.42
CA PHE A 90 -1.06 -13.28 -4.39
C PHE A 90 -2.14 -13.79 -3.43
N ARG A 91 -3.19 -14.43 -3.95
CA ARG A 91 -4.21 -15.11 -3.14
C ARG A 91 -3.57 -16.16 -2.23
N LEU A 92 -2.74 -17.04 -2.77
CA LEU A 92 -2.07 -18.09 -2.00
C LEU A 92 -1.20 -17.51 -0.88
N ALA A 93 -0.45 -16.44 -1.16
CA ALA A 93 0.36 -15.76 -0.14
C ALA A 93 -0.50 -15.17 1.00
N CYS A 94 -1.71 -14.72 0.70
CA CYS A 94 -2.66 -14.25 1.72
C CYS A 94 -3.30 -15.39 2.52
N GLU A 95 -3.60 -16.54 1.88
CA GLU A 95 -4.06 -17.75 2.56
C GLU A 95 -3.02 -18.32 3.52
N GLU A 96 -1.75 -18.34 3.10
CA GLU A 96 -0.62 -18.71 3.96
C GLU A 96 -0.45 -17.74 5.16
N ALA A 97 -0.82 -16.47 4.98
CA ALA A 97 -0.86 -15.48 6.06
C ALA A 97 -2.11 -15.58 6.95
N GLY A 98 -3.06 -16.49 6.66
CA GLY A 98 -4.24 -16.77 7.47
C GLY A 98 -5.56 -16.17 6.97
N HIS A 99 -5.59 -15.58 5.77
CA HIS A 99 -6.81 -15.05 5.15
C HIS A 99 -7.48 -16.14 4.30
N ASN A 100 -8.63 -16.65 4.73
CA ASN A 100 -9.38 -17.64 3.94
C ASN A 100 -10.35 -16.93 2.98
N TYR A 101 -10.23 -17.23 1.68
CA TYR A 101 -11.04 -16.66 0.61
C TYR A 101 -11.89 -17.71 -0.12
#